data_AF-A0A3N1WIG1-F1
#
_entry.id   AF-A0A3N1WIG1-F1
#
_cell.length_a   1.000
_cell.length_b   1.000
_cell.length_c   1.000
_cell.angle_alpha   90.00
_cell.angle_beta   90.00
_cell.angle_gamma   90.00
#
_symmetry.space_group_name_H-M   'P 1'
#
loop_
_entity.id
_entity.type
_entity.pdbx_description
1 polymer ?
#
loop_
_entity_poly.entity_id
_entity_poly.type
_entity_poly.pdbx_seq_one_letter_code
_entity_poly.pdbx_strand_id
1 'polypeptide(L)'
;MKIVKEGDTRNVLCHNCGKSTATYLLRDVDFSDRSGTVKNILAAVCHGCQQVVSIPAQCTPQIKHTFDQTRQPLEVRIPAHFLDILSLATQKIDDSLSEEFSKTLILYYLHALTSGRCMQDELKSLLSTELAQAKASKRLSMKITQRQMAALTTLMQQQNLSKISDVVKAVILKINQDLVQGKNLSGLAELRNVAAAFC
;
A
#
# COMPACT_ATOMS: atom_id res chain seq x y z
N MET A 1 21.68 -1.71 24.19
CA MET A 1 21.76 -0.71 23.08
C MET A 1 22.82 0.32 23.45
N LYS A 2 23.75 0.66 22.54
CA LYS A 2 24.77 1.72 22.78
C LYS A 2 24.35 2.98 22.05
N ILE A 3 24.28 4.12 22.75
CA ILE A 3 24.07 5.43 22.13
C ILE A 3 25.38 5.89 21.49
N VAL A 4 25.30 6.38 20.27
CA VAL A 4 26.43 6.90 19.49
C VAL A 4 26.22 8.40 19.22
N LYS A 5 27.33 9.12 19.11
CA LYS A 5 27.37 10.57 18.90
C LYS A 5 27.80 10.88 17.46
N GLU A 6 27.45 12.07 17.00
CA GLU A 6 28.05 12.60 15.77
C GLU A 6 29.57 12.73 15.92
N GLY A 7 30.31 12.33 14.89
CA GLY A 7 31.76 12.22 14.91
C GLY A 7 32.31 10.88 15.41
N ASP A 8 31.51 10.04 16.06
CA ASP A 8 31.97 8.71 16.49
C ASP A 8 32.37 7.87 15.27
N THR A 9 33.49 7.15 15.38
CA THR A 9 33.99 6.24 14.34
C THR A 9 33.73 4.78 14.67
N ARG A 10 33.55 3.96 13.64
CA ARG A 10 33.45 2.51 13.77
C ARG A 10 33.95 1.78 12.54
N ASN A 11 34.35 0.53 12.74
CA ASN A 11 34.55 -0.41 11.65
C ASN A 11 33.20 -0.88 11.10
N VAL A 12 33.11 -0.97 9.77
CA VAL A 12 31.92 -1.35 9.01
C VAL A 12 32.29 -2.27 7.85
N LEU A 13 31.31 -3.02 7.37
CA LEU A 13 31.36 -3.68 6.08
C LEU A 13 30.53 -2.86 5.09
N CYS A 14 31.21 -2.16 4.19
CA CYS A 14 30.59 -1.39 3.13
C CYS A 14 30.32 -2.30 1.93
N HIS A 15 29.13 -2.18 1.33
CA HIS A 15 28.79 -2.93 0.12
C HIS A 15 29.76 -2.65 -1.04
N ASN A 16 30.24 -1.41 -1.17
CA ASN A 16 31.09 -0.98 -2.29
C ASN A 16 32.60 -1.10 -2.01
N CYS A 17 33.04 -0.92 -0.75
CA CYS A 17 34.45 -0.87 -0.38
C CYS A 17 34.93 -2.10 0.43
N GLY A 18 34.03 -3.01 0.81
CA GLY A 18 34.34 -4.09 1.74
C GLY A 18 34.62 -3.57 3.15
N LYS A 19 35.65 -4.10 3.81
CA LYS A 19 36.01 -3.72 5.19
C LYS A 19 36.54 -2.28 5.20
N SER A 20 35.85 -1.38 5.89
CA SER A 20 36.19 0.04 5.95
C SER A 20 35.90 0.63 7.34
N THR A 21 36.34 1.87 7.55
CA THR A 21 35.88 2.74 8.64
C THR A 21 34.74 3.63 8.18
N ALA A 22 33.87 4.01 9.12
CA ALA A 22 32.81 4.99 8.92
C ALA A 22 32.72 5.93 10.11
N THR A 23 32.28 7.16 9.85
CA THR A 23 31.96 8.15 10.87
C THR A 23 30.45 8.38 10.90
N TYR A 24 29.88 8.48 12.09
CA TYR A 24 28.49 8.91 12.25
C TYR A 24 28.35 10.41 11.94
N LEU A 25 27.56 10.73 10.92
CA LEU A 25 27.27 12.09 10.46
C LEU A 25 25.77 12.26 10.32
N LEU A 26 25.28 13.50 10.44
CA LEU A 26 23.91 13.82 10.07
C LEU A 26 23.71 13.74 8.56
N ARG A 27 22.72 12.95 8.13
CA ARG A 27 22.35 12.75 6.72
C ARG A 27 20.85 12.62 6.56
N ASP A 28 20.37 13.06 5.40
CA ASP A 28 19.07 12.68 4.88
C ASP A 28 19.19 11.28 4.25
N VAL A 29 18.28 10.37 4.59
CA VAL A 29 18.30 8.99 4.10
C VAL A 29 16.96 8.62 3.49
N ASP A 30 16.98 8.24 2.22
CA ASP A 30 15.80 7.76 1.51
C ASP A 30 15.42 6.34 1.93
N PHE A 31 14.12 6.06 1.98
CA PHE A 31 13.65 4.68 2.00
C PHE A 31 14.04 3.97 0.70
N SER A 32 14.31 2.66 0.77
CA SER A 32 14.74 1.86 -0.39
C SER A 32 13.72 1.85 -1.54
N ASP A 33 12.44 1.96 -1.20
CA ASP A 33 11.32 2.05 -2.14
C ASP A 33 11.04 3.48 -2.65
N ARG A 34 11.87 4.45 -2.24
CA ARG A 34 11.72 5.90 -2.52
C ARG A 34 10.39 6.48 -2.05
N SER A 35 9.73 5.85 -1.07
CA SER A 35 8.46 6.34 -0.51
C SER A 35 8.59 7.62 0.31
N GLY A 36 9.82 7.98 0.70
CA GLY A 36 10.11 9.18 1.48
C GLY A 36 11.56 9.25 1.93
N THR A 37 11.90 10.35 2.59
CA THR A 37 13.24 10.67 3.09
C THR A 37 13.18 10.97 4.57
N VAL A 38 13.97 10.26 5.37
CA VAL A 38 14.15 10.58 6.79
C VAL A 38 15.23 11.63 6.91
N LYS A 39 14.82 12.84 7.27
CA LYS A 39 15.72 14.00 7.29
C LYS A 39 16.56 14.05 8.56
N ASN A 40 17.80 14.49 8.41
CA ASN A 40 18.70 14.87 9.50
C ASN A 40 18.83 13.78 10.60
N ILE A 41 19.10 12.55 10.18
CA ILE A 41 19.36 11.43 11.11
C ILE A 41 20.84 11.10 11.18
N LEU A 42 21.26 10.56 12.31
CA LEU A 42 22.61 10.08 12.49
C LEU A 42 22.80 8.81 11.65
N ALA A 43 23.79 8.81 10.76
CA ALA A 43 24.08 7.68 9.88
C ALA A 43 25.60 7.47 9.79
N ALA A 44 26.03 6.22 9.83
CA ALA A 44 27.43 5.87 9.59
C ALA A 44 27.72 6.01 8.09
N VAL A 45 28.62 6.93 7.76
CA VAL A 45 29.06 7.23 6.39
C VAL A 45 30.45 6.63 6.17
N CYS A 46 30.57 5.78 5.15
CA CYS A 46 31.83 5.12 4.79
C CYS A 46 32.88 6.14 4.34
N HIS A 47 34.10 6.06 4.84
CA HIS A 47 35.18 6.96 4.43
C HIS A 47 35.57 6.80 2.96
N GLY A 48 35.50 5.58 2.42
CA GLY A 48 35.91 5.27 1.05
C GLY A 48 34.94 5.79 -0.02
N CYS A 49 33.64 5.49 0.09
CA CYS A 49 32.64 5.83 -0.92
C CYS A 49 31.66 6.94 -0.51
N GLN A 50 31.75 7.45 0.71
CA GLN A 50 30.85 8.48 1.26
C GLN A 50 29.36 8.08 1.28
N GLN A 51 29.04 6.80 1.12
CA GLN A 51 27.67 6.30 1.24
C GLN A 51 27.30 5.98 2.69
N VAL A 52 26.01 6.09 2.99
CA VAL A 52 25.42 5.61 4.24
C VAL A 52 25.47 4.08 4.26
N VAL A 53 26.13 3.50 5.27
CA VAL A 53 26.34 2.05 5.40
C VAL A 53 25.64 1.45 6.61
N SER A 54 25.23 2.27 7.58
CA SER A 54 24.47 1.81 8.75
C SER A 54 23.77 2.99 9.40
N ILE A 55 22.58 2.75 9.95
CA ILE A 55 21.84 3.70 10.80
C ILE A 55 21.77 3.09 12.21
N PRO A 56 22.13 3.83 13.26
CA PRO A 56 22.07 3.33 14.63
C PRO A 56 20.62 3.18 15.11
N ALA A 57 20.37 2.20 15.98
CA ALA A 57 19.03 1.88 16.49
C ALA A 57 18.33 3.06 17.20
N GLN A 58 19.07 4.05 17.69
CA GLN A 58 18.53 5.25 18.31
C GLN A 58 17.69 6.11 17.34
N CYS A 59 17.89 5.98 16.03
CA CYS A 59 17.10 6.70 15.02
C CYS A 59 15.78 5.97 14.66
N THR A 60 15.55 4.76 15.18
CA THR A 60 14.34 3.96 14.90
C THR A 60 13.03 4.73 15.14
N PRO A 61 12.84 5.48 16.23
CA PRO A 61 11.59 6.22 16.44
C PRO A 61 11.32 7.26 15.36
N GLN A 62 12.35 7.99 14.91
CA GLN A 62 12.24 9.01 13.86
C GLN A 62 11.98 8.38 12.50
N ILE A 63 12.71 7.30 12.16
CA ILE A 63 12.48 6.54 10.93
C ILE A 63 11.05 6.00 10.89
N LYS A 64 10.58 5.40 11.99
CA LYS A 64 9.22 4.89 12.10
C LYS A 64 8.19 5.99 11.94
N HIS A 65 8.39 7.14 12.57
CA HIS A 65 7.49 8.28 12.43
C HIS A 65 7.40 8.75 10.98
N THR A 66 8.53 8.97 10.29
CA THR A 66 8.53 9.34 8.87
C THR A 66 7.91 8.25 7.99
N PHE A 67 8.21 6.98 8.27
CA PHE A 67 7.62 5.86 7.54
C PHE A 67 6.10 5.81 7.70
N ASP A 68 5.59 5.98 8.92
CA ASP A 68 4.16 6.05 9.17
C ASP A 68 3.52 7.25 8.47
N GLN A 69 4.21 8.40 8.36
CA GLN A 69 3.74 9.56 7.60
C GLN A 69 3.69 9.35 6.08
N THR A 70 4.47 8.41 5.52
CA THR A 70 4.33 8.04 4.09
C THR A 70 2.98 7.38 3.78
N ARG A 71 2.28 6.89 4.81
CA ARG A 71 0.99 6.22 4.71
C ARG A 71 -0.08 7.03 5.42
N GLN A 72 -1.17 7.32 4.72
CA GLN A 72 -2.33 8.00 5.31
C GLN A 72 -3.49 7.01 5.53
N PRO A 73 -4.31 7.20 6.57
CA PRO A 73 -5.51 6.39 6.74
C PRO A 73 -6.55 6.75 5.67
N LEU A 74 -7.08 5.73 5.01
CA LEU A 74 -8.30 5.80 4.20
C LEU A 74 -9.44 5.23 5.04
N GLU A 75 -10.41 6.06 5.41
CA GLU A 75 -11.62 5.63 6.11
C GLU A 75 -12.85 5.95 5.29
N VAL A 76 -13.64 4.91 4.97
CA VAL A 76 -14.89 5.07 4.21
C VAL A 76 -16.01 4.28 4.87
N ARG A 77 -17.24 4.78 4.74
CA ARG A 77 -18.44 4.02 5.12
C ARG A 77 -19.03 3.31 3.91
N ILE A 78 -19.31 2.02 4.08
CA ILE A 78 -19.86 1.12 3.06
C ILE A 78 -21.03 0.32 3.63
N PRO A 79 -21.93 -0.18 2.76
CA PRO A 79 -22.95 -1.14 3.19
C PRO A 79 -22.34 -2.38 3.85
N ALA A 80 -23.08 -3.02 4.76
CA ALA A 80 -22.56 -4.17 5.49
C ALA A 80 -22.19 -5.34 4.56
N HIS A 81 -23.05 -5.63 3.59
CA HIS A 81 -22.86 -6.73 2.64
C HIS A 81 -21.67 -6.52 1.69
N PHE A 82 -21.07 -5.33 1.63
CA PHE A 82 -19.84 -5.12 0.87
C PHE A 82 -18.66 -5.83 1.53
N LEU A 83 -18.66 -5.99 2.85
CA LEU A 83 -17.66 -6.81 3.55
C LEU A 83 -17.85 -8.29 3.21
N ASP A 84 -19.10 -8.76 3.14
CA ASP A 84 -19.42 -10.14 2.76
C ASP A 84 -18.97 -10.43 1.31
N ILE A 85 -19.18 -9.49 0.38
CA ILE A 85 -18.67 -9.56 -0.99
C ILE A 85 -17.14 -9.74 -1.00
N LEU A 86 -16.41 -8.94 -0.20
CA LEU A 86 -14.95 -9.02 -0.15
C LEU A 86 -14.47 -10.35 0.44
N SER A 87 -15.15 -10.86 1.47
CA SER A 87 -14.88 -12.16 2.07
C SER A 87 -15.10 -13.30 1.07
N LEU A 88 -16.25 -13.32 0.38
CA LEU A 88 -16.57 -14.30 -0.65
C LEU A 88 -15.61 -14.23 -1.84
N ALA A 89 -15.23 -13.02 -2.27
CA ALA A 89 -14.27 -12.85 -3.34
C ALA A 89 -12.88 -13.37 -2.95
N THR A 90 -12.47 -13.19 -1.68
CA THR A 90 -11.21 -13.69 -1.15
C THR A 90 -11.19 -15.22 -1.12
N GLN A 91 -12.24 -15.86 -0.61
CA GLN A 91 -12.38 -17.32 -0.61
C GLN A 91 -12.33 -17.92 -2.03
N LYS A 92 -12.99 -17.27 -3.00
CA LYS A 92 -12.92 -17.71 -4.41
C LYS A 92 -11.51 -17.69 -5.00
N ILE A 93 -10.64 -16.82 -4.50
CA ILE A 93 -9.23 -16.80 -4.90
C ILE A 93 -8.56 -18.00 -4.25
N ASP A 94 -8.59 -18.05 -2.92
CA ASP A 94 -8.06 -19.16 -2.11
C ASP A 94 -8.75 -19.17 -0.73
N ASP A 95 -9.21 -20.35 -0.30
CA ASP A 95 -9.95 -20.54 0.95
C ASP A 95 -9.07 -20.38 2.21
N SER A 96 -7.74 -20.42 2.09
CA SER A 96 -6.83 -20.21 3.23
C SER A 96 -6.53 -18.75 3.52
N LEU A 97 -6.98 -17.81 2.68
CA LEU A 97 -6.72 -16.39 2.85
C LEU A 97 -7.55 -15.78 3.98
N SER A 98 -6.90 -14.93 4.78
CA SER A 98 -7.56 -14.18 5.84
C SER A 98 -8.33 -12.97 5.29
N GLU A 99 -9.23 -12.42 6.12
CA GLU A 99 -9.96 -11.17 5.81
C GLU A 99 -9.03 -9.99 5.47
N GLU A 100 -7.77 -10.01 5.92
CA GLU A 100 -6.79 -8.96 5.62
C GLU A 100 -6.50 -8.84 4.13
N PHE A 101 -6.60 -9.94 3.38
CA PHE A 101 -6.40 -9.96 1.93
C PHE A 101 -7.44 -9.12 1.18
N SER A 102 -8.62 -8.89 1.77
CA SER A 102 -9.66 -8.01 1.20
C SER A 102 -9.12 -6.60 0.87
N LYS A 103 -8.22 -6.08 1.71
CA LYS A 103 -7.59 -4.76 1.48
C LYS A 103 -6.62 -4.81 0.31
N THR A 104 -5.83 -5.88 0.23
CA THR A 104 -4.93 -6.14 -0.90
C THR A 104 -5.71 -6.26 -2.20
N LEU A 105 -6.85 -6.95 -2.18
CA LEU A 105 -7.73 -7.12 -3.32
C LEU A 105 -8.28 -5.78 -3.84
N ILE A 106 -8.73 -4.90 -2.94
CA ILE A 106 -9.15 -3.53 -3.31
C ILE A 106 -8.01 -2.77 -3.98
N LEU A 107 -6.79 -2.85 -3.42
CA LEU A 107 -5.61 -2.16 -3.98
C LEU A 107 -5.20 -2.73 -5.34
N TYR A 108 -5.29 -4.05 -5.52
CA TYR A 108 -5.05 -4.71 -6.79
C TYR A 108 -6.03 -4.20 -7.85
N TYR A 109 -7.34 -4.20 -7.56
CA TYR A 109 -8.34 -3.70 -8.51
C TYR A 109 -8.19 -2.22 -8.80
N LEU A 110 -7.87 -1.40 -7.79
CA LEU A 110 -7.55 0.02 -8.00
C LEU A 110 -6.38 0.19 -8.99
N HIS A 111 -5.32 -0.61 -8.83
CA HIS A 111 -4.19 -0.59 -9.76
C HIS A 111 -4.58 -1.11 -11.15
N ALA A 112 -5.34 -2.21 -11.24
CA ALA A 112 -5.76 -2.79 -12.51
C ALA A 112 -6.63 -1.82 -13.32
N LEU A 113 -7.55 -1.10 -12.67
CA LEU A 113 -8.39 -0.09 -13.29
C LEU A 113 -7.58 1.12 -13.76
N THR A 114 -6.65 1.61 -12.95
CA THR A 114 -5.84 2.80 -13.31
C THR A 114 -4.72 2.51 -14.31
N SER A 115 -4.26 1.27 -14.41
CA SER A 115 -3.29 0.82 -15.41
C SER A 115 -3.92 0.33 -16.73
N GLY A 116 -5.26 0.30 -16.81
CA GLY A 116 -6.00 -0.17 -17.98
C GLY A 116 -6.00 -1.70 -18.16
N ARG A 117 -5.49 -2.48 -17.19
CA ARG A 117 -5.60 -3.95 -17.20
C ARG A 117 -7.02 -4.44 -16.96
N CYS A 118 -7.83 -3.64 -16.27
CA CYS A 118 -9.26 -3.88 -16.10
C CYS A 118 -10.02 -2.72 -16.74
N MET A 119 -11.06 -3.05 -17.51
CA MET A 119 -11.89 -2.03 -18.14
C MET A 119 -12.61 -1.21 -17.06
N GLN A 120 -12.53 0.12 -17.20
CA GLN A 120 -13.20 1.04 -16.29
C GLN A 120 -14.67 1.27 -16.66
N ASP A 121 -15.11 0.75 -17.81
CA ASP A 121 -16.47 0.93 -18.30
C ASP A 121 -17.46 0.46 -17.24
N GLU A 122 -18.55 1.21 -17.08
CA GLU A 122 -19.66 0.90 -16.17
C GLU A 122 -19.39 1.06 -14.66
N LEU A 123 -18.22 1.53 -14.21
CA LEU A 123 -17.99 1.75 -12.76
C LEU A 123 -19.03 2.67 -12.12
N LYS A 124 -19.41 3.75 -12.81
CA LYS A 124 -20.46 4.66 -12.33
C LYS A 124 -21.84 4.01 -12.35
N SER A 125 -22.16 3.18 -13.33
CA SER A 125 -23.47 2.52 -13.41
C SER A 125 -23.62 1.42 -12.37
N LEU A 126 -22.53 0.78 -11.93
CA LEU A 126 -22.55 -0.15 -10.79
C LEU A 126 -23.10 0.50 -9.52
N LEU A 127 -22.82 1.79 -9.30
CA LEU A 127 -23.34 2.55 -8.16
C LEU A 127 -24.86 2.81 -8.24
N SER A 128 -25.45 2.69 -9.42
CA SER A 128 -26.90 2.83 -9.63
C SER A 128 -27.67 1.53 -9.40
N THR A 129 -26.99 0.40 -9.20
CA THR A 129 -27.64 -0.89 -8.94
C THR A 129 -28.29 -0.95 -7.55
N GLU A 130 -29.33 -1.77 -7.40
CA GLU A 130 -30.00 -2.00 -6.11
C GLU A 130 -28.99 -2.40 -5.02
N LEU A 131 -28.03 -3.26 -5.37
CA LEU A 131 -26.96 -3.72 -4.49
C LEU A 131 -26.14 -2.56 -3.89
N ALA A 132 -26.01 -1.44 -4.61
CA ALA A 132 -25.23 -0.27 -4.18
C ALA A 132 -26.02 0.70 -3.28
N GLN A 133 -27.35 0.67 -3.30
CA GLN A 133 -28.23 1.67 -2.67
C GLN A 133 -28.51 1.44 -1.18
N ALA A 134 -27.90 0.44 -0.56
CA ALA A 134 -28.09 0.17 0.86
C ALA A 134 -27.39 1.20 1.79
N LYS A 135 -27.82 1.23 3.05
CA LYS A 135 -27.27 2.11 4.08
C LYS A 135 -25.79 1.82 4.34
N ALA A 136 -24.95 2.83 4.22
CA ALA A 136 -23.52 2.76 4.54
C ALA A 136 -23.29 2.72 6.08
N SER A 137 -23.42 1.54 6.67
CA SER A 137 -23.42 1.33 8.13
C SER A 137 -22.09 0.82 8.69
N LYS A 138 -21.20 0.26 7.87
CA LYS A 138 -19.90 -0.30 8.30
C LYS A 138 -18.75 0.60 7.86
N ARG A 139 -17.68 0.63 8.66
CA ARG A 139 -16.44 1.35 8.35
C ARG A 139 -15.41 0.39 7.77
N LEU A 140 -14.90 0.73 6.59
CA LEU A 140 -13.70 0.15 6.01
C LEU A 140 -12.54 1.12 6.27
N SER A 141 -11.48 0.63 6.90
CA SER A 141 -10.29 1.43 7.22
C SER A 141 -9.02 0.68 6.80
N MET A 142 -8.11 1.40 6.13
CA MET A 142 -6.81 0.87 5.74
C MET A 142 -5.78 1.99 5.57
N LYS A 143 -4.50 1.68 5.78
CA LYS A 143 -3.40 2.60 5.46
C LYS A 143 -3.07 2.52 3.98
N ILE A 144 -2.99 3.67 3.30
CA ILE A 144 -2.62 3.76 1.89
C ILE A 144 -1.48 4.75 1.67
N THR A 145 -0.69 4.52 0.63
CA THR A 145 0.38 5.43 0.21
C THR A 145 -0.17 6.66 -0.52
N GLN A 146 0.65 7.70 -0.66
CA GLN A 146 0.30 8.86 -1.49
C GLN A 146 0.00 8.46 -2.95
N ARG A 147 0.72 7.48 -3.51
CA ARG A 147 0.48 6.95 -4.86
C ARG A 147 -0.90 6.31 -4.99
N GLN A 148 -1.32 5.53 -4.00
CA GLN A 148 -2.66 4.91 -3.98
C GLN A 148 -3.75 5.95 -3.81
N MET A 149 -3.53 7.00 -3.00
CA MET A 149 -4.47 8.11 -2.90
C MET A 149 -4.62 8.85 -4.23
N ALA A 150 -3.50 9.15 -4.90
CA ALA A 150 -3.53 9.77 -6.22
C ALA A 150 -4.32 8.90 -7.23
N ALA A 151 -4.12 7.58 -7.22
CA ALA A 151 -4.87 6.64 -8.05
C ALA A 151 -6.40 6.69 -7.78
N LEU A 152 -6.81 6.76 -6.50
CA LEU A 152 -8.22 6.95 -6.14
C LEU A 152 -8.77 8.27 -6.68
N THR A 153 -8.03 9.37 -6.53
CA THR A 153 -8.43 10.69 -7.03
C THR A 153 -8.53 10.71 -8.56
N THR A 154 -7.58 10.11 -9.27
CA THR A 154 -7.62 9.97 -10.72
C THR A 154 -8.85 9.20 -11.17
N LEU A 155 -9.12 8.04 -10.56
CA LEU A 155 -10.28 7.22 -10.91
C LEU A 155 -11.60 7.94 -10.58
N MET A 156 -11.64 8.69 -9.47
CA MET A 156 -12.77 9.54 -9.10
C MET A 156 -13.11 10.55 -10.19
N GLN A 157 -12.08 11.25 -10.69
CA GLN A 157 -12.23 12.27 -11.75
C GLN A 157 -12.63 11.63 -13.08
N GLN A 158 -11.97 10.53 -13.49
CA GLN A 158 -12.29 9.80 -14.72
C GLN A 158 -13.74 9.32 -14.76
N GLN A 159 -14.28 8.89 -13.62
CA GLN A 159 -15.64 8.37 -13.50
C GLN A 159 -16.68 9.43 -13.13
N ASN A 160 -16.31 10.72 -13.10
CA ASN A 160 -17.20 11.82 -12.69
C ASN A 160 -17.93 11.52 -11.37
N LEU A 161 -17.17 11.02 -10.38
CA LEU A 161 -17.64 10.76 -9.02
C LEU A 161 -17.25 11.93 -8.12
N SER A 162 -18.07 12.22 -7.11
CA SER A 162 -17.84 13.35 -6.21
C SER A 162 -17.07 12.98 -4.95
N LYS A 163 -17.00 11.69 -4.60
CA LYS A 163 -16.44 11.20 -3.33
C LYS A 163 -15.58 9.97 -3.53
N ILE A 164 -14.47 9.90 -2.79
CA ILE A 164 -13.60 8.72 -2.72
C ILE A 164 -14.36 7.48 -2.21
N SER A 165 -15.36 7.66 -1.33
CA SER A 165 -16.22 6.56 -0.87
C SER A 165 -16.93 5.86 -2.02
N ASP A 166 -17.31 6.61 -3.06
CA ASP A 166 -18.05 6.07 -4.20
C ASP A 166 -17.11 5.32 -5.14
N VAL A 167 -15.86 5.77 -5.26
CA VAL A 167 -14.80 5.00 -5.93
C VAL A 167 -14.58 3.67 -5.24
N VAL A 168 -14.42 3.65 -3.92
CA VAL A 168 -14.20 2.41 -3.17
C VAL A 168 -15.40 1.47 -3.31
N LYS A 169 -16.63 1.98 -3.25
CA LYS A 169 -17.83 1.19 -3.49
C LYS A 169 -17.87 0.61 -4.90
N ALA A 170 -17.56 1.41 -5.92
CA ALA A 170 -17.51 0.96 -7.31
C ALA A 170 -16.46 -0.14 -7.51
N VAL A 171 -15.29 -0.01 -6.88
CA VAL A 171 -14.24 -1.05 -6.89
C VAL A 171 -14.75 -2.35 -6.26
N ILE A 172 -15.43 -2.29 -5.12
CA ILE A 172 -15.99 -3.49 -4.46
C ILE A 172 -17.07 -4.14 -5.34
N LEU A 173 -17.92 -3.35 -5.99
CA LEU A 173 -18.92 -3.87 -6.92
C LEU A 173 -18.29 -4.48 -8.17
N LYS A 174 -17.17 -3.92 -8.64
CA LYS A 174 -16.41 -4.50 -9.74
C LYS A 174 -15.79 -5.85 -9.34
N ILE A 175 -15.22 -5.95 -8.14
CA ILE A 175 -14.76 -7.22 -7.55
C ILE A 175 -15.90 -8.24 -7.50
N ASN A 176 -17.09 -7.83 -7.04
CA ASN A 176 -18.27 -8.69 -7.02
C ASN A 176 -18.63 -9.21 -8.42
N GLN A 177 -18.69 -8.32 -9.40
CA GLN A 177 -19.03 -8.67 -10.78
C GLN A 177 -18.02 -9.66 -11.38
N ASP A 178 -16.73 -9.38 -11.20
CA ASP A 178 -15.66 -10.13 -11.85
C ASP A 178 -15.47 -11.50 -11.16
N LEU A 179 -15.33 -11.53 -9.83
CA LEU A 179 -15.00 -12.74 -9.07
C LEU A 179 -16.23 -13.49 -8.55
N VAL A 180 -17.13 -12.80 -7.83
CA VAL A 180 -18.26 -13.46 -7.15
C VAL A 180 -19.32 -13.90 -8.16
N GLN A 181 -19.66 -13.05 -9.13
CA GLN A 181 -20.57 -13.38 -10.21
C GLN A 181 -19.87 -14.10 -11.39
N GLY A 182 -18.54 -14.12 -11.40
CA GLY A 182 -17.76 -14.84 -12.41
C GLY A 182 -17.83 -14.22 -13.82
N LYS A 183 -18.18 -12.93 -13.95
CA LYS A 183 -18.32 -12.31 -15.27
C LYS A 183 -16.98 -12.03 -15.95
N ASN A 184 -15.89 -11.95 -15.19
CA ASN A 184 -14.54 -11.83 -15.73
C ASN A 184 -13.51 -12.45 -14.79
N LEU A 185 -12.94 -13.58 -15.22
CA LEU A 185 -11.97 -14.35 -14.44
C LEU A 185 -10.55 -14.29 -15.02
N SER A 186 -10.27 -13.41 -15.98
CA SER A 186 -8.96 -13.35 -16.65
C SER A 186 -7.81 -13.05 -15.69
N GLY A 187 -8.05 -12.24 -14.66
CA GLY A 187 -7.08 -11.92 -13.60
C GLY A 187 -7.01 -12.95 -12.45
N LEU A 188 -7.88 -13.97 -12.42
CA LEU A 188 -7.97 -14.88 -11.27
C LEU A 188 -6.69 -15.71 -11.08
N ALA A 189 -6.06 -16.16 -12.17
CA ALA A 189 -4.80 -16.90 -12.09
C ALA A 189 -3.66 -16.05 -11.51
N GLU A 190 -3.58 -14.77 -11.91
CA GLU A 190 -2.62 -13.81 -11.33
C GLU A 190 -2.90 -13.60 -9.84
N LEU A 191 -4.16 -13.38 -9.47
CA LEU A 191 -4.57 -13.21 -8.08
C LEU A 191 -4.24 -14.42 -7.21
N ARG A 192 -4.38 -15.63 -7.73
CA ARG A 192 -3.98 -16.88 -7.05
C ARG A 192 -2.48 -16.98 -6.85
N ASN A 193 -1.70 -16.62 -7.86
CA ASN A 193 -0.23 -16.59 -7.72
C ASN A 193 0.22 -15.54 -6.68
N VAL A 194 -0.46 -14.39 -6.63
CA VAL A 194 -0.21 -13.39 -5.59
C VAL A 194 -0.61 -13.91 -4.21
N ALA A 195 -1.79 -14.54 -4.09
CA ALA A 195 -2.29 -15.12 -2.85
C ALA A 195 -1.39 -16.22 -2.29
N ALA A 196 -0.83 -17.07 -3.14
CA ALA A 196 0.10 -18.13 -2.76
C ALA A 196 1.39 -17.58 -2.09
N ALA A 197 1.75 -16.31 -2.31
CA ALA A 197 2.87 -15.68 -1.61
C ALA A 197 2.53 -15.21 -0.17
N PHE A 198 1.26 -15.23 0.22
CA PHE A 198 0.78 -14.90 1.57
C PHE A 198 0.45 -16.14 2.41
N CYS A 199 0.41 -17.33 1.80
CA CYS A 199 0.14 -18.61 2.45
C CYS A 199 1.45 -19.31 2.84
#